data_AF-A0A260YMI9-F1
#
_entry.id   AF-A0A260YMI9-F1
#
_cell.length_a   1.000
_cell.length_b   1.000
_cell.length_c   1.000
_cell.angle_alpha   90.00
_cell.angle_beta   90.00
_cell.angle_gamma   90.00
#
_symmetry.space_group_name_H-M   'P 1'
#
loop_
_entity.id
_entity.type
_entity.pdbx_description
1 polymer ?
#
loop_
_entity_poly.entity_id
_entity_poly.type
_entity_poly.pdbx_seq_one_letter_code
_entity_poly.pdbx_strand_id
1 'polypeptide(L)'
;MFSKLSSEQISDFLPFFKSKPKFALFANAAKFQVEERIPNHPCDFYYLETSNSKYFYVFRHDNIPDICRPILMIGSDQSVNENDVIHGLEQIKSVEPDLGNIDMLIAPTAVSIPARKFFVHHYNREDYNNPCYNFHIPLTARQEIQEKVDRITLPSDFSLGSTRLSDSEVVNSTWKFATPETVLQMKEIIQRLPTSCIHHKDKPVAFEMIGLHG
;
A
#
# COMPACT_ATOMS: atom_id res chain seq x y z
N MET A 1 -22.67 -2.48 -11.26
CA MET A 1 -22.91 -1.30 -10.41
C MET A 1 -21.58 -0.82 -9.86
N PHE A 2 -21.20 0.44 -10.11
CA PHE A 2 -20.01 1.07 -9.54
C PHE A 2 -20.40 1.93 -8.35
N SER A 3 -19.65 1.89 -7.26
CA SER A 3 -19.92 2.70 -6.07
C SER A 3 -18.64 3.02 -5.30
N LYS A 4 -18.58 4.24 -4.75
CA LYS A 4 -17.67 4.60 -3.65
C LYS A 4 -18.21 3.99 -2.35
N LEU A 5 -17.32 3.54 -1.47
CA LEU A 5 -17.65 3.00 -0.16
C LEU A 5 -17.58 4.11 0.91
N SER A 6 -18.55 4.14 1.81
CA SER A 6 -18.49 4.93 3.04
C SER A 6 -17.55 4.28 4.08
N SER A 7 -17.15 5.00 5.12
CA SER A 7 -16.34 4.47 6.22
C SER A 7 -16.98 3.26 6.93
N GLU A 8 -18.30 3.26 7.06
CA GLU A 8 -19.07 2.12 7.60
C GLU A 8 -18.94 0.91 6.68
N GLN A 9 -19.17 1.10 5.38
CA GLN A 9 -19.04 0.02 4.39
C GLN A 9 -17.60 -0.52 4.31
N ILE A 10 -16.58 0.34 4.38
CA ILE A 10 -15.17 -0.09 4.43
C ILE A 10 -14.95 -1.01 5.64
N SER A 11 -15.52 -0.67 6.80
CA SER A 11 -15.46 -1.50 8.01
C SER A 11 -16.15 -2.85 7.81
N ASP A 12 -17.29 -2.87 7.12
CA ASP A 12 -18.03 -4.09 6.79
C ASP A 12 -17.30 -5.00 5.79
N PHE A 13 -16.53 -4.43 4.86
CA PHE A 13 -15.70 -5.19 3.92
C PHE A 13 -14.39 -5.69 4.52
N LEU A 14 -13.93 -5.12 5.65
CA LEU A 14 -12.65 -5.48 6.27
C LEU A 14 -12.55 -6.99 6.62
N PRO A 15 -13.56 -7.65 7.21
CA PRO A 15 -13.54 -9.11 7.43
C PRO A 15 -13.38 -9.90 6.14
N PHE A 16 -14.05 -9.48 5.06
CA PHE A 16 -13.93 -10.13 3.75
C PHE A 16 -12.50 -10.04 3.21
N PHE A 17 -11.87 -8.86 3.24
CA PHE A 17 -10.48 -8.70 2.80
C PHE A 17 -9.52 -9.55 3.65
N LYS A 18 -9.71 -9.58 4.97
CA LYS A 18 -8.90 -10.41 5.88
C LYS A 18 -9.06 -11.90 5.64
N SER A 19 -10.23 -12.36 5.18
CA SER A 19 -10.49 -13.78 4.92
C SER A 19 -9.72 -14.35 3.72
N LYS A 20 -9.17 -13.50 2.84
CA LYS A 20 -8.53 -13.91 1.59
C LYS A 20 -7.10 -13.33 1.51
N PRO A 21 -6.04 -14.16 1.51
CA PRO A 21 -4.66 -13.67 1.47
C PRO A 21 -4.34 -12.73 0.29
N LYS A 22 -4.98 -12.94 -0.86
CA LYS A 22 -4.83 -12.06 -2.04
C LYS A 22 -5.28 -10.61 -1.80
N PHE A 23 -6.07 -10.36 -0.76
CA PHE A 23 -6.57 -9.04 -0.38
C PHE A 23 -5.90 -8.48 0.88
N ALA A 24 -4.76 -9.01 1.31
CA ALA A 24 -4.05 -8.53 2.48
C ALA A 24 -3.76 -7.01 2.42
N LEU A 25 -3.32 -6.49 1.27
CA LEU A 25 -3.08 -5.05 1.08
C LEU A 25 -4.36 -4.22 1.18
N PHE A 26 -5.48 -4.73 0.65
CA PHE A 26 -6.79 -4.08 0.79
C PHE A 26 -7.25 -4.06 2.25
N ALA A 27 -7.03 -5.15 2.98
CA ALA A 27 -7.33 -5.24 4.41
C ALA A 27 -6.50 -4.23 5.23
N ASN A 28 -5.23 -4.07 4.90
CA ASN A 28 -4.35 -3.13 5.60
C ASN A 28 -4.70 -1.67 5.27
N ALA A 29 -4.95 -1.35 4.00
CA ALA A 29 -5.43 -0.03 3.60
C ALA A 29 -6.77 0.32 4.27
N ALA A 30 -7.73 -0.62 4.31
CA ALA A 30 -9.02 -0.41 4.94
C ALA A 30 -8.87 -0.20 6.45
N LYS A 31 -8.01 -0.99 7.10
CA LYS A 31 -7.68 -0.81 8.52
C LYS A 31 -7.07 0.57 8.78
N PHE A 32 -6.11 1.01 7.96
CA PHE A 32 -5.46 2.31 8.12
C PHE A 32 -6.44 3.46 7.93
N GLN A 33 -7.37 3.33 6.99
CA GLN A 33 -8.42 4.33 6.75
C GLN A 33 -9.41 4.40 7.90
N VAL A 34 -9.92 3.26 8.38
CA VAL A 34 -10.90 3.20 9.48
C VAL A 34 -10.31 3.68 10.80
N GLU A 35 -9.04 3.39 11.05
CA GLU A 35 -8.33 3.79 12.27
C GLU A 35 -7.60 5.14 12.14
N GLU A 36 -7.77 5.85 11.01
CA GLU A 36 -7.13 7.14 10.70
C GLU A 36 -5.60 7.15 10.97
N ARG A 37 -4.92 6.04 10.65
CA ARG A 37 -3.50 5.86 11.00
C ARG A 37 -2.55 6.75 10.24
N ILE A 38 -2.90 7.17 9.02
CA ILE A 38 -2.03 7.96 8.13
C ILE A 38 -2.87 9.08 7.50
N PRO A 39 -3.19 10.14 8.25
CA PRO A 39 -4.16 11.17 7.81
C PRO A 39 -3.70 11.97 6.59
N ASN A 40 -2.40 12.10 6.29
CA ASN A 40 -1.97 12.78 5.06
C ASN A 40 -2.03 11.86 3.83
N HIS A 41 -2.37 10.59 4.01
CA HIS A 41 -2.49 9.63 2.91
C HIS A 41 -3.84 8.92 2.95
N PRO A 42 -4.97 9.64 2.85
CA PRO A 42 -6.29 9.01 2.93
C PRO A 42 -6.54 8.10 1.74
N CYS A 43 -7.42 7.11 1.92
CA CYS A 43 -7.81 6.17 0.88
C CYS A 43 -9.29 6.32 0.55
N ASP A 44 -9.57 6.45 -0.73
CA ASP A 44 -10.89 6.25 -1.28
C ASP A 44 -11.05 4.81 -1.78
N PHE A 45 -12.13 4.18 -1.34
CA PHE A 45 -12.47 2.80 -1.70
C PHE A 45 -13.63 2.79 -2.66
N TYR A 46 -13.51 2.00 -3.73
CA TYR A 46 -14.56 1.78 -4.70
C TYR A 46 -14.73 0.29 -4.97
N TYR A 47 -15.91 -0.08 -5.44
CA TYR A 47 -16.11 -1.38 -6.05
C TYR A 47 -16.95 -1.28 -7.32
N LEU A 48 -16.71 -2.22 -8.22
CA LEU A 48 -17.55 -2.51 -9.38
C LEU A 48 -18.06 -3.94 -9.23
N GLU A 49 -19.37 -4.09 -9.14
CA GLU A 49 -20.05 -5.37 -9.19
C GLU A 49 -20.59 -5.64 -10.59
N THR A 50 -20.14 -6.72 -11.20
CA THR A 50 -20.64 -7.24 -12.47
C THR A 50 -21.46 -8.51 -12.22
N SER A 51 -22.03 -9.10 -13.28
CA SER A 51 -22.79 -10.35 -13.14
C SER A 51 -21.93 -11.52 -12.64
N ASN A 52 -20.61 -11.46 -12.84
CA ASN A 52 -19.71 -12.59 -12.62
C ASN A 52 -18.62 -12.32 -11.56
N SER A 53 -18.27 -11.05 -11.32
CA SER A 53 -17.12 -10.68 -10.49
C SER A 53 -17.35 -9.38 -9.75
N LYS A 54 -16.62 -9.20 -8.64
CA LYS A 54 -16.48 -7.94 -7.92
C LYS A 54 -15.04 -7.45 -8.01
N TYR A 55 -14.87 -6.26 -8.56
CA TYR A 55 -13.61 -5.55 -8.61
C TYR A 55 -13.55 -4.52 -7.51
N PHE A 56 -12.41 -4.43 -6.84
CA PHE A 56 -12.15 -3.48 -5.76
C PHE A 56 -11.03 -2.53 -6.18
N TYR A 57 -11.20 -1.26 -5.84
CA TYR A 57 -10.23 -0.21 -6.11
C TYR A 57 -9.92 0.51 -4.82
N VAL A 58 -8.65 0.80 -4.58
CA VAL A 58 -8.21 1.69 -3.51
C VAL A 58 -7.36 2.77 -4.15
N PHE A 59 -7.84 4.00 -4.09
CA PHE A 59 -7.10 5.17 -4.50
C PHE A 59 -6.53 5.84 -3.25
N ARG A 60 -5.23 5.69 -3.02
CA ARG A 60 -4.55 6.35 -1.91
C ARG A 60 -4.05 7.70 -2.40
N HIS A 61 -4.51 8.75 -1.76
CA HIS A 61 -4.10 10.13 -1.99
C HIS A 61 -2.78 10.42 -1.28
N ASP A 62 -2.11 11.47 -1.72
CA ASP A 62 -0.94 12.04 -1.06
C ASP A 62 -1.16 13.54 -0.87
N ASN A 63 -1.50 13.92 0.36
CA ASN A 63 -1.76 15.31 0.74
C ASN A 63 -0.50 16.01 1.26
N ILE A 64 0.67 15.36 1.19
CA ILE A 64 1.92 16.00 1.57
C ILE A 64 2.31 16.98 0.45
N PRO A 65 2.69 18.23 0.80
CA PRO A 65 3.10 19.22 -0.19
C PRO A 65 4.23 18.73 -1.10
N ASP A 66 4.25 19.28 -2.30
CA ASP A 66 5.34 19.22 -3.28
C ASP A 66 5.47 17.93 -4.12
N ILE A 67 4.93 16.78 -3.71
CA ILE A 67 4.79 15.63 -4.63
C ILE A 67 3.52 14.81 -4.35
N CYS A 68 2.44 15.07 -5.09
CA CYS A 68 1.30 14.18 -5.13
C CYS A 68 1.73 12.86 -5.79
N ARG A 69 1.80 11.75 -5.03
CA ARG A 69 2.09 10.40 -5.53
C ARG A 69 0.94 9.43 -5.24
N PRO A 70 -0.22 9.59 -5.90
CA PRO A 70 -1.33 8.70 -5.64
C PRO A 70 -0.99 7.26 -6.03
N ILE A 71 -1.51 6.32 -5.26
CA ILE A 71 -1.36 4.89 -5.52
C ILE A 71 -2.73 4.32 -5.83
N LEU A 72 -2.84 3.60 -6.95
CA LEU A 72 -4.03 2.83 -7.29
C LEU A 72 -3.79 1.35 -7.05
N MET A 73 -4.59 0.74 -6.18
CA MET A 73 -4.66 -0.71 -6.04
C MET A 73 -5.92 -1.26 -6.69
N ILE A 74 -5.81 -2.35 -7.46
CA ILE A 74 -6.96 -3.01 -8.10
C ILE A 74 -6.94 -4.51 -7.85
N GLY A 75 -8.08 -5.06 -7.42
CA GLY A 75 -8.23 -6.48 -7.14
C GLY A 75 -9.57 -7.01 -7.66
N SER A 76 -9.65 -8.32 -7.85
CA SER A 76 -10.90 -9.01 -8.20
C SER A 76 -11.10 -10.23 -7.30
N ASP A 77 -12.34 -10.48 -6.89
CA ASP A 77 -12.68 -11.64 -6.07
C ASP A 77 -12.74 -12.95 -6.87
N GLN A 78 -12.98 -12.84 -8.18
CA GLN A 78 -13.14 -13.95 -9.13
C GLN A 78 -12.25 -13.76 -10.38
N SER A 79 -12.52 -14.53 -11.43
CA SER A 79 -11.87 -14.42 -12.73
C SER A 79 -11.98 -13.01 -13.33
N VAL A 80 -10.95 -12.60 -14.05
CA VAL A 80 -10.84 -11.25 -14.62
C VAL A 80 -11.33 -11.25 -16.06
N ASN A 81 -12.31 -10.39 -16.34
CA ASN A 81 -12.68 -9.94 -17.67
C ASN A 81 -11.99 -8.58 -17.97
N GLU A 82 -11.35 -8.46 -19.14
CA GLU A 82 -10.65 -7.23 -19.57
C GLU A 82 -11.61 -6.04 -19.70
N ASN A 83 -12.80 -6.23 -20.29
CA ASN A 83 -13.78 -5.15 -20.47
C ASN A 83 -14.28 -4.59 -19.14
N ASP A 84 -14.45 -5.45 -18.13
CA ASP A 84 -14.86 -5.04 -16.79
C ASP A 84 -13.78 -4.17 -16.12
N VAL A 85 -12.49 -4.51 -16.30
CA VAL A 85 -11.37 -3.70 -15.79
C VAL A 85 -11.35 -2.33 -16.45
N ILE A 86 -11.46 -2.27 -17.78
CA ILE A 86 -11.51 -1.00 -18.53
C ILE A 86 -12.71 -0.17 -18.10
N HIS A 87 -13.90 -0.78 -18.01
CA HIS A 87 -15.10 -0.10 -17.58
C HIS A 87 -14.95 0.50 -16.18
N GLY A 88 -14.43 -0.27 -15.22
CA GLY A 88 -14.20 0.24 -13.87
C GLY A 88 -13.16 1.37 -13.82
N LEU A 89 -12.12 1.33 -14.65
CA LEU A 89 -11.15 2.42 -14.77
C LEU A 89 -11.75 3.69 -15.38
N GLU A 90 -12.66 3.58 -16.34
CA GLU A 90 -13.42 4.74 -16.83
C GLU A 90 -14.31 5.35 -15.73
N GLN A 91 -14.90 4.52 -14.87
CA GLN A 91 -15.65 5.02 -13.72
C GLN A 91 -14.72 5.76 -12.75
N ILE A 92 -13.58 5.16 -12.38
CA ILE A 92 -12.59 5.81 -11.50
C ILE A 92 -12.10 7.13 -12.11
N LYS A 93 -11.80 7.17 -13.41
CA LYS A 93 -11.39 8.39 -14.13
C LYS A 93 -12.40 9.53 -14.00
N SER A 94 -13.69 9.22 -13.90
CA SER A 94 -14.73 10.24 -13.76
C SER A 94 -14.88 10.81 -12.34
N VAL A 95 -14.33 10.13 -11.33
CA VAL A 95 -14.43 10.52 -9.92
C VAL A 95 -13.09 10.88 -9.26
N GLU A 96 -11.98 10.39 -9.80
CA GLU A 96 -10.61 10.65 -9.32
C GLU A 96 -9.85 11.53 -10.32
N PRO A 97 -9.81 12.86 -10.12
CA PRO A 97 -9.16 13.78 -11.07
C PRO A 97 -7.65 13.53 -11.20
N ASP A 98 -7.01 13.02 -10.15
CA ASP A 98 -5.58 12.72 -10.12
C ASP A 98 -5.23 11.32 -10.63
N LEU A 99 -6.18 10.59 -11.22
CA LEU A 99 -5.93 9.25 -11.74
C LEU A 99 -4.76 9.21 -12.73
N GLY A 100 -4.65 10.20 -13.62
CA GLY A 100 -3.54 10.29 -14.58
C GLY A 100 -2.16 10.49 -13.95
N ASN A 101 -2.12 10.95 -12.70
CA ASN A 101 -0.91 11.30 -11.96
C ASN A 101 -0.46 10.19 -11.01
N ILE A 102 -1.10 9.00 -11.01
CA ILE A 102 -0.68 7.91 -10.13
C ILE A 102 0.80 7.59 -10.34
N ASP A 103 1.52 7.42 -9.23
CA ASP A 103 2.93 7.02 -9.25
C ASP A 103 3.06 5.49 -9.30
N MET A 104 2.06 4.78 -8.79
CA MET A 104 2.09 3.32 -8.69
C MET A 104 0.71 2.69 -8.93
N LEU A 105 0.71 1.63 -9.74
CA LEU A 105 -0.42 0.72 -9.93
C LEU A 105 -0.07 -0.64 -9.31
N ILE A 106 -0.83 -1.07 -8.30
CA ILE A 106 -0.68 -2.37 -7.64
C ILE A 106 -1.87 -3.25 -8.03
N ALA A 107 -1.63 -4.29 -8.83
CA ALA A 107 -2.70 -5.19 -9.24
C ALA A 107 -2.16 -6.60 -9.57
N PRO A 108 -2.95 -7.67 -9.36
CA PRO A 108 -2.63 -8.99 -9.89
C PRO A 108 -2.44 -8.96 -11.40
N THR A 109 -1.58 -9.83 -11.95
CA THR A 109 -1.20 -9.83 -13.38
C THR A 109 -2.40 -9.77 -14.34
N ALA A 110 -3.45 -10.55 -14.08
CA ALA A 110 -4.64 -10.58 -14.94
C ALA A 110 -5.38 -9.23 -15.00
N VAL A 111 -5.29 -8.43 -13.93
CA VAL A 111 -5.87 -7.07 -13.84
C VAL A 111 -4.88 -6.02 -14.34
N SER A 112 -3.58 -6.17 -14.03
CA SER A 112 -2.57 -5.16 -14.37
C SER A 112 -2.35 -5.03 -15.88
N ILE A 113 -2.48 -6.11 -16.65
CA ILE A 113 -2.34 -6.06 -18.12
C ILE A 113 -3.35 -5.09 -18.76
N PRO A 114 -4.67 -5.27 -18.61
CA PRO A 114 -5.63 -4.34 -19.19
C PRO A 114 -5.55 -2.94 -18.56
N ALA A 115 -5.25 -2.84 -17.26
CA ALA A 115 -5.08 -1.53 -16.62
C ALA A 115 -3.90 -0.73 -17.21
N ARG A 116 -2.74 -1.36 -17.45
CA ARG A 116 -1.61 -0.66 -18.10
C ARG A 116 -1.97 -0.17 -19.49
N LYS A 117 -2.64 -0.98 -20.32
CA LYS A 117 -3.12 -0.56 -21.65
C LYS A 117 -4.02 0.69 -21.55
N PHE A 118 -4.90 0.72 -20.55
CA PHE A 118 -5.74 1.89 -20.27
C PHE A 118 -4.91 3.15 -19.97
N PHE A 119 -3.89 3.05 -19.11
CA PHE A 119 -3.03 4.18 -18.76
C PHE A 119 -2.17 4.67 -19.93
N VAL A 120 -1.64 3.76 -20.74
CA VAL A 120 -0.90 4.10 -21.96
C VAL A 120 -1.81 4.87 -22.92
N HIS A 121 -3.03 4.39 -23.14
CA HIS A 121 -3.98 5.00 -24.08
C HIS A 121 -4.48 6.37 -23.62
N HIS A 122 -4.85 6.52 -22.35
CA HIS A 122 -5.52 7.71 -21.86
C HIS A 122 -4.60 8.80 -21.30
N TYR A 123 -3.40 8.43 -20.84
CA TYR A 123 -2.50 9.36 -20.14
C TYR A 123 -1.09 9.36 -20.72
N ASN A 124 -0.88 8.72 -21.88
CA ASN A 124 0.44 8.65 -22.54
C ASN A 124 1.56 8.19 -21.60
N ARG A 125 1.26 7.24 -20.72
CA ARG A 125 2.22 6.64 -19.79
C ARG A 125 3.05 5.59 -20.50
N GLU A 126 4.27 5.35 -20.02
CA GLU A 126 5.07 4.23 -20.48
C GLU A 126 4.45 2.89 -20.05
N ASP A 127 4.52 1.89 -20.93
CA ASP A 127 4.11 0.53 -20.56
C ASP A 127 5.22 -0.15 -19.74
N TYR A 128 5.23 0.13 -18.44
CA TYR A 128 6.19 -0.42 -17.50
C TYR A 128 5.52 -1.39 -16.52
N ASN A 129 6.20 -2.50 -16.23
CA ASN A 129 5.78 -3.48 -15.23
C ASN A 129 6.99 -4.06 -14.50
N ASN A 130 6.92 -4.10 -13.18
CA ASN A 130 7.88 -4.77 -12.33
C ASN A 130 7.16 -5.89 -11.56
N PRO A 131 7.43 -7.18 -11.86
CA PRO A 131 6.75 -8.27 -11.17
C PRO A 131 7.15 -8.31 -9.69
N CYS A 132 6.14 -8.24 -8.82
CA CYS A 132 6.31 -8.34 -7.37
C CYS A 132 5.59 -9.57 -6.83
N TYR A 133 6.13 -10.15 -5.76
CA TYR A 133 5.51 -11.27 -5.05
C TYR A 133 4.96 -10.78 -3.71
N ASN A 134 3.70 -11.10 -3.43
CA ASN A 134 3.09 -10.83 -2.14
C ASN A 134 3.26 -12.05 -1.22
N PHE A 135 3.99 -11.89 -0.12
CA PHE A 135 4.22 -12.94 0.86
C PHE A 135 3.26 -12.78 2.03
N HIS A 136 2.46 -13.81 2.29
CA HIS A 136 1.52 -13.83 3.40
C HIS A 136 1.99 -14.81 4.48
N ILE A 137 2.23 -14.30 5.68
CA ILE A 137 2.58 -15.11 6.85
C ILE A 137 1.28 -15.55 7.54
N PRO A 138 0.96 -16.87 7.58
CA PRO A 138 -0.24 -17.35 8.24
C PRO A 138 -0.16 -17.15 9.76
N LEU A 139 -1.31 -16.97 10.41
CA LEU A 139 -1.38 -16.79 11.87
C LEU A 139 -0.75 -17.96 12.65
N THR A 140 -0.83 -19.17 12.10
CA THR A 140 -0.24 -20.38 12.68
C THR A 140 1.28 -20.34 12.76
N ALA A 141 1.96 -19.53 11.94
CA ALA A 141 3.41 -19.39 11.97
C ALA A 141 3.91 -18.36 13.01
N ARG A 142 3.01 -17.56 13.62
CA ARG A 142 3.41 -16.46 14.51
C ARG A 142 4.19 -16.92 15.73
N GLN A 143 3.79 -18.02 16.35
CA GLN A 143 4.48 -18.53 17.53
C GLN A 143 5.92 -18.94 17.19
N GLU A 144 6.10 -19.70 16.12
CA GLU A 144 7.44 -20.12 15.68
C GLU A 144 8.33 -18.92 15.33
N ILE A 145 7.76 -17.90 14.67
CA ILE A 145 8.47 -16.66 14.36
C ILE A 145 8.89 -15.95 15.64
N GLN A 146 7.97 -15.81 16.61
CA GLN A 146 8.27 -15.16 17.88
C GLN A 146 9.38 -15.90 18.63
N GLU A 147 9.31 -17.23 18.73
CA GLU A 147 10.34 -18.04 19.38
C GLU A 147 11.71 -17.90 18.71
N LYS A 148 11.75 -17.74 17.39
CA LYS A 148 13.00 -17.47 16.65
C LYS A 148 13.52 -16.06 16.92
N VAL A 149 12.64 -15.06 16.92
CA VAL A 149 12.98 -13.65 17.20
C VAL A 149 13.51 -13.50 18.62
N ASP A 150 12.88 -14.13 19.62
CA ASP A 150 13.29 -14.05 21.03
C ASP A 150 14.68 -14.65 21.28
N ARG A 151 15.17 -15.51 20.38
CA ARG A 151 16.52 -16.10 20.45
C ARG A 151 17.58 -15.25 19.75
N ILE A 152 17.20 -14.21 19.00
CA ILE A 152 18.15 -13.32 18.34
C ILE A 152 18.86 -12.49 19.40
N THR A 153 20.18 -12.57 19.42
CA THR A 153 21.04 -11.71 20.24
C THR A 153 21.84 -10.80 19.32
N LEU A 154 21.93 -9.52 19.70
CA LEU A 154 22.77 -8.54 19.01
C LEU A 154 24.12 -8.40 19.74
N PRO A 155 25.21 -8.07 19.02
CA PRO A 155 26.46 -7.70 19.67
C PRO A 155 26.27 -6.48 20.59
N SER A 156 27.14 -6.31 21.59
CA SER A 156 26.94 -5.36 22.69
C SER A 156 26.95 -3.87 22.27
N ASP A 157 27.53 -3.54 21.12
CA ASP A 157 27.53 -2.20 20.53
C ASP A 157 26.33 -1.94 19.60
N PHE A 158 25.43 -2.92 19.47
CA PHE A 158 24.18 -2.83 18.74
C PHE A 158 22.99 -2.77 19.70
N SER A 159 21.93 -2.11 19.27
CA SER A 159 20.65 -2.08 19.98
C SER A 159 19.50 -2.21 19.00
N LEU A 160 18.38 -2.77 19.47
CA LEU A 160 17.13 -2.90 18.72
C LEU A 160 16.09 -1.98 19.36
N GLY A 161 15.37 -1.22 18.55
CA GLY A 161 14.26 -0.39 19.01
C GLY A 161 13.39 0.08 17.84
N SER A 162 12.54 1.06 18.08
CA SER A 162 11.82 1.74 17.00
C SER A 162 12.73 2.72 16.28
N THR A 163 12.44 2.98 15.00
CA THR A 163 13.11 4.04 14.24
C THR A 163 12.87 5.39 14.91
N ARG A 164 13.91 6.18 15.15
CA ARG A 164 13.79 7.49 15.80
C ARG A 164 13.39 8.52 14.74
N LEU A 165 12.61 9.55 15.13
CA LEU A 165 12.25 10.62 14.20
C LEU A 165 13.49 11.36 13.65
N SER A 166 14.54 11.49 14.47
CA SER A 166 15.83 12.06 14.07
C SER A 166 16.55 11.25 12.98
N ASP A 167 16.20 9.97 12.82
CA ASP A 167 16.82 9.08 11.83
C ASP A 167 16.14 9.21 10.45
N SER A 168 15.05 9.98 10.32
CA SER A 168 14.23 10.03 9.11
C SER A 168 15.00 10.39 7.85
N GLU A 169 15.97 11.30 7.94
CA GLU A 169 16.79 11.69 6.79
C GLU A 169 17.73 10.58 6.34
N VAL A 170 18.37 9.90 7.30
CA VAL A 170 19.25 8.76 7.01
C VAL A 170 18.45 7.64 6.37
N VAL A 171 17.31 7.29 6.97
CA VAL A 171 16.39 6.26 6.45
C VAL A 171 15.89 6.62 5.05
N ASN A 172 15.46 7.85 4.83
CA ASN A 172 15.02 8.31 3.50
C ASN A 172 16.16 8.26 2.47
N SER A 173 17.38 8.64 2.86
CA SER A 173 18.54 8.66 1.94
C SER A 173 18.96 7.30 1.38
N THR A 174 18.56 6.19 2.02
CA THR A 174 18.86 4.85 1.52
C THR A 174 17.88 4.38 0.44
N TRP A 175 16.80 5.12 0.20
CA TRP A 175 15.81 4.77 -0.83
C TRP A 175 16.27 5.32 -2.19
N LYS A 176 16.41 4.43 -3.18
CA LYS A 176 16.94 4.79 -4.51
C LYS A 176 16.20 5.95 -5.21
N PHE A 177 14.90 6.09 -4.94
CA PHE A 177 14.04 7.10 -5.54
C PHE A 177 13.49 8.09 -4.51
N ALA A 178 14.14 8.18 -3.33
CA ALA A 178 13.80 9.20 -2.36
C ALA A 178 14.12 10.58 -2.92
N THR A 179 13.27 11.53 -2.54
CA THR A 179 13.49 12.96 -2.77
C THR A 179 13.49 13.67 -1.42
N PRO A 180 13.91 14.94 -1.34
CA PRO A 180 13.81 15.70 -0.10
C PRO A 180 12.38 15.74 0.48
N GLU A 181 11.38 15.74 -0.39
CA GLU A 181 9.96 15.82 -0.05
C GLU A 181 9.45 14.50 0.57
N THR A 182 10.01 13.34 0.19
CA THR A 182 9.62 12.04 0.77
C THR A 182 10.02 11.87 2.24
N VAL A 183 10.85 12.77 2.78
CA VAL A 183 11.18 12.81 4.22
C VAL A 183 9.94 13.06 5.07
N LEU A 184 8.98 13.86 4.60
CA LEU A 184 7.77 14.15 5.37
C LEU A 184 6.89 12.91 5.54
N GLN A 185 6.73 12.14 4.46
CA GLN A 185 6.07 10.83 4.48
C GLN A 185 6.79 9.86 5.42
N MET A 186 8.12 9.82 5.36
CA MET A 186 8.94 9.00 6.24
C MET A 186 8.72 9.34 7.72
N LYS A 187 8.69 10.63 8.05
CA LYS A 187 8.42 11.12 9.41
C LYS A 187 7.04 10.70 9.90
N GLU A 188 6.01 10.79 9.05
CA GLU A 188 4.66 10.35 9.40
C GLU A 188 4.60 8.84 9.68
N ILE A 189 5.22 8.03 8.83
CA ILE A 189 5.30 6.57 9.02
C ILE A 189 5.98 6.25 10.34
N ILE A 190 7.16 6.83 10.60
CA ILE A 190 7.93 6.61 11.84
C ILE A 190 7.11 6.99 13.07
N GLN A 191 6.36 8.09 13.00
CA GLN A 191 5.59 8.60 14.15
C GLN A 191 4.32 7.78 14.43
N ARG A 192 3.69 7.23 13.39
CA ARG A 192 2.32 6.67 13.50
C ARG A 192 2.24 5.15 13.35
N LEU A 193 3.22 4.53 12.72
CA LEU A 193 3.22 3.09 12.46
C LEU A 193 4.33 2.38 13.25
N PRO A 194 4.13 1.09 13.60
CA PRO A 194 5.21 0.27 14.12
C PRO A 194 6.41 0.26 13.18
N THR A 195 7.59 0.53 13.73
CA THR A 195 8.87 0.44 13.04
C THR A 195 9.86 -0.33 13.90
N SER A 196 10.88 -0.89 13.23
CA SER A 196 12.01 -1.55 13.88
C SER A 196 13.29 -1.01 13.29
N CYS A 197 14.29 -0.75 14.14
CA CYS A 197 15.58 -0.23 13.74
C CYS A 197 16.67 -0.84 14.62
N ILE A 198 17.76 -1.23 13.97
CA ILE A 198 19.01 -1.62 14.62
C ILE A 198 19.94 -0.42 14.58
N HIS A 199 20.43 -0.01 15.75
CA HIS A 199 21.44 1.03 15.88
C HIS A 199 22.79 0.43 16.25
N HIS A 200 23.86 0.90 15.63
CA HIS A 200 25.24 0.62 16.03
C HIS A 200 25.89 1.93 16.47
N LYS A 201 26.28 2.03 17.75
CA LYS A 201 26.83 3.27 18.34
C LYS A 201 25.95 4.50 18.04
N ASP A 202 24.65 4.37 18.33
CA ASP A 202 23.60 5.38 18.10
C ASP A 202 23.33 5.79 16.65
N LYS A 203 23.88 5.08 15.66
CA LYS A 203 23.58 5.30 14.25
C LYS A 203 22.66 4.21 13.70
N PRO A 204 21.57 4.55 12.98
CA PRO A 204 20.72 3.55 12.35
C PRO A 204 21.53 2.81 11.27
N VAL A 205 21.56 1.48 11.34
CA VAL A 205 22.30 0.63 10.38
C VAL A 205 21.39 -0.36 9.65
N ALA A 206 20.22 -0.68 10.21
CA ALA A 206 19.17 -1.42 9.54
C ALA A 206 17.82 -0.97 10.07
N PHE A 207 16.77 -1.05 9.24
CA PHE A 207 15.42 -0.70 9.65
C PHE A 207 14.39 -1.49 8.84
N GLU A 208 13.21 -1.65 9.40
CA GLU A 208 12.03 -2.24 8.78
C GLU A 208 10.81 -1.37 9.13
N MET A 209 9.97 -1.11 8.15
CA MET A 209 8.83 -0.20 8.29
C MET A 209 7.65 -0.70 7.48
N ILE A 210 6.45 -0.45 7.98
CA ILE A 210 5.23 -0.75 7.23
C ILE A 210 5.13 0.21 6.03
N GLY A 211 4.83 -0.33 4.85
CA GLY A 211 4.63 0.47 3.65
C GLY A 211 3.30 1.22 3.68
N LEU A 212 3.13 2.22 2.81
CA LEU A 212 1.86 2.93 2.68
C LEU A 212 0.72 2.01 2.22
N HIS A 213 1.03 0.95 1.47
CA HIS A 213 0.04 -0.03 1.00
C HIS A 213 -0.35 -1.05 2.08
N GLY A 214 0.22 -0.95 3.29
CA GLY A 214 0.06 -1.90 4.38
C GLY A 214 1.19 -2.90 4.43
#